data_AF-A0A956JPC7-F1
#
_entry.id   AF-A0A956JPC7-F1
#
_cell.length_a   1.000
_cell.length_b   1.000
_cell.length_c   1.000
_cell.angle_alpha   90.00
_cell.angle_beta   90.00
_cell.angle_gamma   90.00
#
_symmetry.space_group_name_H-M   'P 1'
#
loop_
_entity.id
_entity.type
_entity.pdbx_description
1 polymer ?
#
loop_
_entity_poly.entity_id
_entity_poly.type
_entity_poly.pdbx_seq_one_letter_code
_entity_poly.pdbx_strand_id
1 'polypeptide(L)'
;MIERFLPASARVRFYALRNAIEDAATALRSRRPARGPAEGLAARPSELQRLQRSKRTAPRRRPRPMPAPDAGAVYPVTFEHAEMTIDVRADQTVLEAGLAAGVPLSFSCTVGGCAACKRKVRSGELEMEYPNCLTEQEHAEGYRLLCISRPRGPVVVA
;
A
#
# COMPACT_ATOMS: atom_id res chain seq x y z
N MET A 1 -2.84 26.59 -7.54
CA MET A 1 -2.26 27.77 -8.20
C MET A 1 -3.03 28.14 -9.49
N ILE A 2 -4.37 28.17 -9.46
CA ILE A 2 -5.22 28.39 -10.66
C ILE A 2 -6.28 29.51 -10.44
N GLU A 3 -6.39 30.11 -9.25
CA GLU A 3 -7.49 31.04 -8.92
C GLU A 3 -7.29 32.51 -9.33
N ARG A 4 -6.20 32.85 -10.03
CA ARG A 4 -5.81 34.26 -10.25
C ARG A 4 -6.25 34.86 -11.60
N PHE A 5 -6.92 34.08 -12.45
CA PHE A 5 -7.32 34.50 -13.81
C PHE A 5 -8.84 34.53 -14.08
N LEU A 6 -9.70 34.35 -13.07
CA LEU A 6 -11.15 34.48 -13.27
C LEU A 6 -11.65 35.92 -12.96
N PRO A 7 -12.51 36.51 -13.82
CA PRO A 7 -13.09 37.83 -13.59
C PRO A 7 -13.92 37.86 -12.30
N ALA A 8 -14.01 39.03 -11.65
CA ALA A 8 -14.59 39.20 -10.30
C ALA A 8 -16.01 38.63 -10.16
N SER A 9 -16.83 38.67 -11.21
CA SER A 9 -18.19 38.11 -11.25
C SER A 9 -18.24 36.58 -11.18
N ALA A 10 -17.20 35.89 -11.65
CA ALA A 10 -17.11 34.44 -11.61
C ALA A 10 -16.56 33.92 -10.27
N ARG A 11 -15.75 34.72 -9.58
CA ARG A 11 -15.24 34.41 -8.23
C ARG A 11 -16.36 34.40 -7.18
N VAL A 12 -17.30 35.35 -7.25
CA VAL A 12 -18.46 35.39 -6.34
C VAL A 12 -19.35 34.16 -6.51
N ARG A 13 -19.55 33.69 -7.75
CA ARG A 13 -20.32 32.47 -8.03
C ARG A 13 -19.61 31.20 -7.55
N PHE A 14 -18.29 31.13 -7.66
CA PHE A 14 -17.51 30.00 -7.17
C PHE A 14 -17.52 29.91 -5.63
N TYR A 15 -17.33 31.04 -4.94
CA TYR A 15 -17.42 31.06 -3.47
C TYR A 15 -18.85 30.84 -2.96
N ALA A 16 -19.88 31.36 -3.65
CA ALA A 16 -21.27 31.09 -3.31
C ALA A 16 -21.64 29.60 -3.44
N LEU A 17 -21.17 28.93 -4.50
CA LEU A 17 -21.40 27.50 -4.68
C LEU A 17 -20.66 26.66 -3.63
N ARG A 18 -19.42 27.02 -3.30
CA ARG A 18 -18.66 26.33 -2.25
C ARG A 18 -19.32 26.48 -0.87
N ASN A 19 -19.78 27.69 -0.54
CA ASN A 19 -20.47 27.94 0.73
C ASN A 19 -21.82 27.19 0.81
N ALA A 20 -22.59 27.14 -0.30
CA ALA A 20 -23.83 26.37 -0.34
C ALA A 20 -23.63 24.86 -0.11
N ILE A 21 -22.51 24.31 -0.59
CA ILE A 21 -22.14 22.90 -0.36
C ILE A 21 -21.74 22.67 1.11
N GLU A 22 -21.02 23.62 1.73
CA GLU A 22 -20.64 23.55 3.14
C GLU A 22 -21.86 23.68 4.08
N ASP A 23 -22.82 24.55 3.75
CA ASP A 23 -24.08 24.72 4.49
C ASP A 23 -24.97 23.47 4.39
N ALA A 24 -25.09 22.88 3.20
CA ALA A 24 -25.81 21.61 3.01
C ALA A 24 -25.16 20.45 3.80
N ALA A 25 -23.82 20.38 3.81
CA ALA A 25 -23.09 19.36 4.55
C ALA A 25 -23.21 19.57 6.08
N THR A 26 -23.31 20.80 6.55
CA THR A 26 -23.53 21.12 7.97
C THR A 26 -24.96 20.82 8.42
N ALA A 27 -25.96 21.09 7.57
CA ALA A 27 -27.36 20.73 7.81
C ALA A 27 -27.58 19.20 7.83
N LEU A 28 -26.83 18.42 7.05
CA LEU A 28 -26.85 16.96 7.10
C LEU A 28 -26.18 16.41 8.36
N ARG A 29 -25.12 17.08 8.86
CA ARG A 29 -24.41 16.69 10.10
C ARG A 29 -25.17 17.03 11.39
N SER A 30 -26.01 18.06 11.37
CA SER A 30 -26.82 18.47 12.53
C SER A 30 -28.15 17.71 12.67
N ARG A 31 -28.56 16.92 11.66
CA ARG A 31 -29.69 16.00 11.76
C ARG A 31 -29.32 14.83 12.67
N ARG A 32 -29.55 14.99 13.98
CA ARG A 32 -29.73 13.85 14.89
C ARG A 32 -30.83 12.96 14.30
N PRO A 33 -30.58 11.67 14.03
CA PRO A 33 -31.68 10.78 13.66
C PRO A 33 -32.67 10.73 14.82
N ALA A 34 -33.96 10.87 14.51
CA ALA A 34 -35.02 10.64 15.47
C ALA A 34 -34.87 9.21 16.01
N ARG A 35 -34.63 9.10 17.31
CA ARG A 35 -34.54 7.83 18.01
C ARG A 35 -35.96 7.25 18.05
N GLY A 36 -36.28 6.40 17.07
CA GLY A 36 -37.52 5.63 17.05
C GLY A 36 -37.59 4.66 18.24
N PRO A 37 -38.79 4.18 18.62
CA PRO A 37 -38.94 3.28 19.76
C PRO A 37 -38.13 2.00 19.52
N ALA A 38 -37.33 1.65 20.53
CA ALA A 38 -36.50 0.47 20.54
C ALA A 38 -37.37 -0.77 20.80
N GLU A 39 -37.93 -1.36 19.75
CA GLU A 39 -38.62 -2.65 19.85
C GLU A 39 -38.05 -3.62 18.82
N GLY A 40 -37.39 -4.67 19.33
CA GLY A 40 -37.31 -5.95 18.63
C GLY A 40 -36.12 -6.17 17.69
N LEU A 41 -34.90 -6.22 18.23
CA LEU A 41 -33.99 -7.38 18.07
C LEU A 41 -32.76 -7.14 18.97
N ALA A 42 -32.92 -7.41 20.26
CA ALA A 42 -31.77 -7.52 21.16
C ALA A 42 -30.98 -8.77 20.75
N ALA A 43 -29.96 -8.60 19.91
CA ALA A 43 -28.88 -9.58 19.82
C ALA A 43 -28.41 -9.82 21.27
N ARG A 44 -28.47 -11.07 21.72
CA ARG A 44 -28.13 -11.40 23.11
C ARG A 44 -26.71 -10.88 23.38
N PRO A 45 -26.44 -10.25 24.54
CA PRO A 45 -25.13 -9.69 24.87
C PRO A 45 -23.95 -10.65 24.63
N SER A 46 -24.20 -11.96 24.75
CA SER A 46 -23.24 -13.03 24.52
C SER A 46 -22.81 -13.21 23.04
N GLU A 47 -23.61 -12.76 22.07
CA GLU A 47 -23.34 -12.96 20.65
C GLU A 47 -22.39 -11.88 20.09
N LEU A 48 -22.62 -10.62 20.47
CA LEU A 48 -21.68 -9.52 20.22
C LEU A 48 -20.34 -9.80 20.90
N GLN A 49 -20.36 -10.35 22.12
CA GLN A 49 -19.13 -10.67 22.85
C GLN A 49 -18.38 -11.87 22.25
N ARG A 50 -19.07 -12.84 21.63
CA ARG A 50 -18.45 -13.91 20.80
C ARG A 50 -17.79 -13.36 19.55
N LEU A 51 -18.48 -12.46 18.82
CA LEU A 51 -17.96 -11.83 17.62
C LEU A 51 -16.75 -10.92 17.90
N GLN A 52 -16.73 -10.23 19.04
CA GLN A 52 -15.58 -9.43 19.48
C GLN A 52 -14.38 -10.30 19.88
N ARG A 53 -14.62 -11.46 20.50
CA ARG A 53 -13.55 -12.41 20.86
C ARG A 53 -12.94 -13.08 19.63
N SER A 54 -13.74 -13.40 18.61
CA SER A 54 -13.27 -14.03 17.37
C SER A 54 -12.51 -13.08 16.44
N LYS A 55 -12.79 -11.77 16.52
CA LYS A 55 -12.11 -10.72 15.73
C LYS A 55 -10.75 -10.28 16.27
N ARG A 56 -10.20 -10.96 17.29
CA ARG A 56 -8.79 -10.78 17.66
C ARG A 56 -7.90 -11.45 16.60
N THR A 57 -7.82 -10.83 15.42
CA THR A 57 -6.76 -11.11 14.46
C THR A 57 -5.43 -10.97 15.18
N ALA A 58 -4.63 -12.05 15.15
CA ALA A 58 -3.31 -12.07 15.76
C ALA A 58 -2.50 -10.85 15.31
N PRO A 59 -1.67 -10.25 16.19
CA PRO A 59 -0.79 -9.18 15.77
C PRO A 59 0.08 -9.71 14.62
N ARG A 60 0.00 -9.05 13.45
CA ARG A 60 0.88 -9.37 12.33
C ARG A 60 2.31 -9.34 12.85
N ARG A 61 3.00 -10.49 12.82
CA ARG A 61 4.41 -10.56 13.24
C ARG A 61 5.18 -9.61 12.33
N ARG A 62 5.73 -8.55 12.91
CA ARG A 62 6.74 -7.74 12.20
C ARG A 62 7.91 -8.69 11.94
N PRO A 63 8.37 -8.88 10.69
CA PRO A 63 9.62 -9.57 10.49
C PRO A 63 10.71 -8.85 11.26
N ARG A 64 11.69 -9.63 11.72
CA ARG A 64 12.84 -9.10 12.43
C ARG A 64 13.50 -8.06 11.52
N PRO A 65 13.72 -6.82 12.01
CA PRO A 65 14.47 -5.85 11.23
C PRO A 65 15.85 -6.44 10.94
N MET A 66 16.19 -6.53 9.66
CA MET A 66 17.49 -6.99 9.19
C MET A 66 18.47 -5.81 9.25
N PRO A 67 19.79 -6.06 9.44
CA PRO A 67 20.79 -5.00 9.48
C PRO A 67 20.71 -4.14 8.21
N ALA A 68 20.83 -2.82 8.32
CA ALA A 68 20.73 -1.89 7.18
C ALA A 68 21.73 -2.24 6.07
N PRO A 69 21.43 -1.97 4.79
CA PRO A 69 22.36 -2.24 3.71
C PRO A 69 23.49 -1.22 3.79
N ASP A 70 24.69 -1.60 3.34
CA ASP A 70 25.73 -0.62 3.09
C ASP A 70 25.23 0.33 1.99
N ALA A 71 25.09 1.62 2.30
CA ALA A 71 24.42 2.62 1.44
C ALA A 71 25.11 2.86 0.06
N GLY A 72 26.25 2.22 -0.20
CA GLY A 72 26.95 2.24 -1.48
C GLY A 72 27.09 0.87 -2.15
N ALA A 73 26.57 -0.21 -1.54
CA ALA A 73 26.68 -1.54 -2.12
C ALA A 73 25.83 -1.67 -3.38
N VAL A 74 26.34 -2.41 -4.35
CA VAL A 74 25.66 -2.76 -5.59
C VAL A 74 25.66 -4.28 -5.68
N TYR A 75 24.49 -4.84 -5.99
CA TYR A 75 24.30 -6.27 -6.08
C TYR A 75 23.70 -6.65 -7.42
N PRO A 76 24.18 -7.75 -8.04
CA PRO A 76 23.60 -8.25 -9.27
C PRO A 76 22.24 -8.89 -8.99
N VAL A 77 21.23 -8.53 -9.78
CA VAL A 77 19.89 -9.12 -9.75
C VAL A 77 19.57 -9.71 -11.12
N THR A 78 19.31 -11.01 -11.16
CA THR A 78 18.95 -11.75 -12.37
C THR A 78 17.45 -11.96 -12.46
N PHE A 79 16.85 -11.56 -13.58
CA PHE A 79 15.45 -11.79 -13.92
C PHE A 79 15.35 -12.96 -14.88
N GLU A 80 14.91 -14.13 -14.41
CA GLU A 80 14.81 -15.34 -15.24
C GLU A 80 13.85 -15.16 -16.41
N HIS A 81 12.72 -14.46 -16.20
CA HIS A 81 11.71 -14.25 -17.24
C HIS A 81 12.18 -13.37 -18.41
N ALA A 82 13.26 -12.61 -18.21
CA ALA A 82 13.83 -11.70 -19.20
C ALA A 82 15.26 -12.07 -19.59
N GLU A 83 15.81 -13.16 -19.02
CA GLU A 83 17.19 -13.62 -19.22
C GLU A 83 18.23 -12.48 -19.05
N MET A 84 17.97 -11.56 -18.12
CA MET A 84 18.72 -10.33 -17.95
C MET A 84 19.22 -10.17 -16.53
N THR A 85 20.48 -9.79 -16.37
CA THR A 85 21.09 -9.46 -15.08
C THR A 85 21.42 -7.98 -15.06
N ILE A 86 21.06 -7.30 -13.97
CA ILE A 86 21.29 -5.87 -13.79
C ILE A 86 21.95 -5.59 -12.45
N ASP A 87 22.68 -4.49 -12.37
CA ASP A 87 23.26 -4.02 -11.13
C ASP A 87 22.28 -3.13 -10.36
N VAL A 88 21.94 -3.54 -9.14
CA VAL A 88 20.98 -2.84 -8.28
C VAL A 88 21.68 -2.34 -7.03
N ARG A 89 21.65 -1.03 -6.81
CA ARG A 89 22.14 -0.42 -5.57
C ARG A 89 21.30 -0.86 -4.38
N ALA A 90 21.92 -0.97 -3.21
CA ALA A 90 21.24 -1.41 -2.00
C ALA A 90 20.28 -0.35 -1.41
N ASP A 91 20.37 0.90 -1.85
CA ASP A 91 19.49 2.02 -1.47
C ASP A 91 18.26 2.18 -2.37
N GLN A 92 18.26 1.59 -3.57
CA GLN A 92 17.15 1.66 -4.54
C GLN A 92 16.33 0.37 -4.57
N THR A 93 15.08 0.47 -5.04
CA THR A 93 14.23 -0.72 -5.18
C THR A 93 14.59 -1.52 -6.43
N VAL A 94 14.32 -2.83 -6.39
CA VAL A 94 14.55 -3.71 -7.55
C VAL A 94 13.68 -3.29 -8.74
N LEU A 95 12.45 -2.79 -8.49
CA LEU A 95 11.59 -2.28 -9.56
C LEU A 95 12.19 -1.06 -10.27
N GLU A 96 12.67 -0.06 -9.52
CA GLU A 96 13.26 1.15 -10.10
C GLU A 96 14.46 0.82 -10.99
N ALA A 97 15.37 0.00 -10.49
CA ALA A 97 16.54 -0.45 -11.25
C ALA A 97 16.15 -1.26 -12.49
N GLY A 98 15.17 -2.17 -12.34
CA GLY A 98 14.66 -2.99 -13.45
C GLY A 98 14.05 -2.15 -14.57
N LEU A 99 13.21 -1.18 -14.22
CA LEU A 99 12.61 -0.28 -15.21
C LEU A 99 13.66 0.61 -15.88
N ALA A 100 14.63 1.13 -15.14
CA ALA A 100 15.72 1.93 -15.69
C ALA A 100 16.60 1.13 -16.67
N ALA A 101 16.79 -0.16 -16.41
CA ALA A 101 17.52 -1.07 -17.28
C ALA A 101 16.67 -1.62 -18.45
N GLY A 102 15.37 -1.33 -18.51
CA GLY A 102 14.47 -1.78 -19.58
C GLY A 102 13.91 -3.19 -19.40
N VAL A 103 13.96 -3.76 -18.19
CA VAL A 103 13.36 -5.08 -17.89
C VAL A 103 11.83 -4.97 -17.95
N PRO A 104 11.13 -5.87 -18.67
CA PRO A 104 9.67 -5.86 -18.74
C PRO A 104 9.06 -6.34 -17.41
N LEU A 105 8.79 -5.40 -16.51
CA LEU A 105 8.19 -5.65 -15.19
C LEU A 105 6.75 -5.14 -15.13
N SER A 106 5.86 -5.96 -14.58
CA SER A 106 4.48 -5.56 -14.30
C SER A 106 4.43 -4.77 -12.99
N PHE A 107 3.81 -3.58 -12.99
CA PHE A 107 3.62 -2.78 -11.79
C PHE A 107 2.38 -1.88 -11.91
N SER A 108 1.89 -1.35 -10.77
CA SER A 108 0.77 -0.41 -10.76
C SER A 108 0.90 0.61 -9.62
N CYS A 109 0.78 0.18 -8.35
CA CYS A 109 0.68 1.14 -7.24
C CYS A 109 2.01 1.66 -6.69
N THR A 110 3.13 0.96 -6.94
CA THR A 110 4.48 1.21 -6.38
C THR A 110 4.62 1.32 -4.85
N VAL A 111 3.54 1.15 -4.09
CA VAL A 111 3.51 1.24 -2.62
C VAL A 111 3.28 -0.09 -1.90
N GLY A 112 3.43 -1.22 -2.59
CA GLY A 112 3.27 -2.56 -1.99
C GLY A 112 1.82 -3.02 -1.73
N GLY A 113 0.82 -2.37 -2.32
CA GLY A 113 -0.60 -2.64 -2.07
C GLY A 113 -1.34 -3.50 -3.12
N CYS A 114 -0.88 -3.52 -4.37
CA CYS A 114 -1.63 -4.13 -5.49
C CYS A 114 -1.14 -5.52 -5.94
N ALA A 115 -0.01 -6.00 -5.43
CA ALA A 115 0.66 -7.25 -5.85
C ALA A 115 1.05 -7.35 -7.36
N ALA A 116 0.89 -6.31 -8.18
CA ALA A 116 1.23 -6.37 -9.61
C ALA A 116 2.73 -6.65 -9.86
N CYS A 117 3.61 -6.15 -8.99
CA CYS A 117 5.07 -6.38 -9.05
C CYS A 117 5.52 -7.61 -8.25
N LYS A 118 4.62 -8.55 -7.98
CA LYS A 118 4.94 -9.79 -7.26
C LYS A 118 5.80 -10.70 -8.14
N ARG A 119 6.92 -11.14 -7.59
CA ARG A 119 7.84 -12.11 -8.19
C ARG A 119 8.31 -13.10 -7.14
N LYS A 120 8.74 -14.27 -7.59
CA LYS A 120 9.24 -15.32 -6.70
C LYS A 120 10.76 -15.23 -6.64
N VAL A 121 11.32 -15.09 -5.44
CA VAL A 121 12.77 -15.13 -5.25
C VAL A 121 13.21 -16.59 -5.29
N ARG A 122 14.09 -16.93 -6.24
CA ARG A 122 14.68 -18.27 -6.39
C ARG A 122 15.93 -18.45 -5.54
N SER A 123 16.74 -17.40 -5.46
CA SER A 123 17.99 -17.37 -4.72
C SER A 123 18.28 -15.96 -4.22
N GLY A 124 19.00 -15.87 -3.12
CA GLY A 124 19.32 -14.60 -2.47
C GLY A 124 18.19 -14.07 -1.59
N GLU A 125 18.35 -12.82 -1.14
CA GLU A 125 17.43 -12.20 -0.20
C GLU A 125 17.12 -10.76 -0.58
N LEU A 126 15.83 -10.45 -0.57
CA LEU A 126 15.30 -9.10 -0.70
C LEU A 126 14.71 -8.67 0.63
N GLU A 127 15.24 -7.57 1.16
CA GLU A 127 14.56 -6.87 2.24
C GLU A 127 13.34 -6.16 1.66
N MET A 128 12.22 -6.21 2.36
CA MET A 128 10.99 -5.62 1.90
C MET A 128 10.32 -4.81 3.00
N GLU A 129 9.82 -3.63 2.64
CA GLU A 129 9.15 -2.74 3.60
C GLU A 129 7.76 -3.25 4.02
N TYR A 130 7.32 -2.81 5.20
CA TYR A 130 6.00 -3.10 5.76
C TYR A 130 5.26 -1.78 6.06
N PRO A 131 3.93 -1.74 5.92
CA PRO A 131 3.01 -2.83 5.57
C PRO A 131 2.94 -3.15 4.07
N ASN A 132 2.52 -4.37 3.72
CA ASN A 132 2.31 -4.81 2.33
C ASN A 132 1.11 -5.76 2.20
N CYS A 133 0.71 -6.04 0.96
CA CYS A 133 -0.47 -6.86 0.64
C CYS A 133 -0.24 -8.37 0.68
N LEU A 134 1.00 -8.85 0.85
CA LEU A 134 1.31 -10.28 0.82
C LEU A 134 0.89 -10.98 2.12
N THR A 135 0.38 -12.20 1.98
CA THR A 135 0.07 -13.09 3.10
C THR A 135 1.34 -13.73 3.68
N GLU A 136 1.27 -14.27 4.90
CA GLU A 136 2.40 -14.99 5.50
C GLU A 136 2.80 -16.24 4.70
N GLN A 137 1.82 -16.90 4.07
CA GLN A 137 2.08 -18.04 3.18
C GLN A 137 2.86 -17.62 1.94
N GLU A 138 2.45 -16.53 1.29
CA GLU A 138 3.18 -16.00 0.13
C GLU A 138 4.61 -15.57 0.50
N HIS A 139 4.81 -14.99 1.69
CA HIS A 139 6.15 -14.69 2.20
C HIS A 139 6.99 -15.96 2.36
N ALA A 140 6.42 -17.02 2.93
CA ALA A 140 7.08 -18.30 3.16
C ALA A 140 7.38 -19.05 1.85
N GLU A 141 6.54 -18.89 0.83
CA GLU A 141 6.75 -19.44 -0.51
C GLU A 141 7.83 -18.68 -1.32
N GLY A 142 8.37 -17.58 -0.77
CA GLY A 142 9.43 -16.79 -1.38
C GLY A 142 8.94 -15.68 -2.30
N TYR A 143 7.66 -15.31 -2.25
CA TYR A 143 7.16 -14.16 -3.00
C TYR A 143 7.60 -12.85 -2.34
N ARG A 144 8.00 -11.89 -3.18
CA ARG A 144 8.36 -10.52 -2.79
C ARG A 144 7.77 -9.51 -3.76
N LEU A 145 7.62 -8.27 -3.30
CA LEU A 145 7.11 -7.15 -4.11
C LEU A 145 8.26 -6.26 -4.54
N LEU A 146 8.65 -6.31 -5.81
CA LEU A 146 9.84 -5.61 -6.31
C LEU A 146 9.79 -4.09 -6.08
N CYS A 147 8.59 -3.49 -6.01
CA CYS A 147 8.41 -2.04 -5.82
C CYS A 147 8.79 -1.50 -4.45
N ILE A 148 8.92 -2.37 -3.45
CA ILE A 148 9.27 -1.99 -2.07
C ILE A 148 10.33 -2.94 -1.51
N SER A 149 11.08 -3.58 -2.41
CA SER A 149 12.13 -4.54 -2.08
C SER A 149 13.50 -4.02 -2.49
N ARG A 150 14.48 -4.14 -1.61
CA ARG A 150 15.89 -3.81 -1.85
C ARG A 150 16.77 -5.06 -1.72
N PRO A 151 17.79 -5.23 -2.58
CA PRO A 151 18.70 -6.36 -2.49
C PRO A 151 19.69 -6.21 -1.34
N ARG A 152 19.99 -7.33 -0.66
CA ARG A 152 21.05 -7.40 0.36
C ARG A 152 22.24 -8.27 -0.08
N GLY A 153 22.27 -8.66 -1.35
CA GLY A 153 23.23 -9.58 -1.95
C GLY A 153 22.81 -9.91 -3.38
N PRO A 154 23.56 -10.80 -4.07
CA PRO A 154 23.14 -11.35 -5.35
C PRO A 154 21.76 -12.03 -5.25
N VAL A 155 20.84 -11.71 -6.15
CA VAL A 155 19.46 -12.25 -6.13
C VAL A 155 19.05 -12.77 -7.50
N VAL A 156 18.31 -13.87 -7.52
CA VAL A 156 17.65 -14.42 -8.71
C VAL A 156 16.14 -14.41 -8.50
N VAL A 157 15.40 -13.80 -9.43
CA VAL A 157 13.93 -13.71 -9.39
C VAL A 157 13.29 -14.36 -10.62
N ALA A 158 12.18 -15.07 -10.37
CA ALA A 158 11.31 -15.71 -11.35
C ALA A 158 10.00 -14.96 -11.52
#